data_AF-A0A8S3YER4-F1
#
_entry.id   AF-A0A8S3YER4-F1
#
_cell.length_a   1.000
_cell.length_b   1.000
_cell.length_c   1.000
_cell.angle_alpha   90.00
_cell.angle_beta   90.00
_cell.angle_gamma   90.00
#
_symmetry.space_group_name_H-M   'P 1'
#
loop_
_entity.id
_entity.type
_entity.pdbx_description
1 polymer ?
#
loop_
_entity_poly.entity_id
_entity_poly.type
_entity_poly.pdbx_seq_one_letter_code
_entity_poly.pdbx_strand_id
1 'polypeptide(L)'
;CGFRGGYVELINIDPAVKAMFTKAISAKLCSAVTGQAAMDVVVNPPKPGEPSFELFKHQKDTVLGQLAEKGRMTTDMFNSIKGISCNPVQGAMYAFPRIDIPKKAIAEAKSKGLAPDAFYCYSLLEETGICVVPGSGFGQKEGTWHFRTTILPPVEKIGEMLNRFGDFHIKFLNKYS
;
A
#
# COMPACT_ATOMS: atom_id res chain seq x y z
N CYS A 1 4.69 -7.20 -11.35
CA CYS A 1 6.05 -6.61 -11.16
C CYS A 1 7.09 -7.55 -11.77
N GLY A 2 8.36 -7.15 -11.92
CA GLY A 2 9.36 -7.93 -12.68
C GLY A 2 9.32 -7.62 -14.18
N PHE A 3 8.37 -8.20 -14.92
CA PHE A 3 8.26 -8.06 -16.39
C PHE A 3 7.86 -6.67 -16.92
N ARG A 4 7.45 -5.75 -16.03
CA ARG A 4 7.11 -4.33 -16.36
C ARG A 4 6.05 -4.15 -17.47
N GLY A 5 4.97 -4.94 -17.46
CA GLY A 5 3.81 -4.76 -18.34
C GLY A 5 2.78 -3.75 -17.81
N GLY A 6 2.09 -3.05 -18.73
CA GLY A 6 1.01 -2.10 -18.46
C GLY A 6 0.54 -1.42 -19.75
N TYR A 7 -0.66 -0.84 -19.73
CA TYR A 7 -1.19 -0.05 -20.85
C TYR A 7 -1.97 1.17 -20.34
N VAL A 8 -2.27 2.10 -21.25
CA VAL A 8 -3.16 3.24 -21.02
C VAL A 8 -4.14 3.33 -22.19
N GLU A 9 -5.40 3.64 -21.90
CA GLU A 9 -6.42 3.94 -22.90
C GLU A 9 -6.67 5.45 -22.91
N LEU A 10 -6.59 6.09 -24.09
CA LEU A 10 -6.80 7.53 -24.25
C LEU A 10 -8.11 7.76 -25.02
N ILE A 11 -9.10 8.36 -24.34
CA ILE A 11 -10.43 8.63 -24.89
C ILE A 11 -10.65 10.15 -24.88
N ASN A 12 -11.25 10.69 -25.95
CA ASN A 12 -11.59 12.12 -26.08
C ASN A 12 -10.40 13.08 -25.86
N ILE A 13 -9.21 12.67 -26.26
CA ILE A 13 -7.99 13.49 -26.17
C ILE A 13 -7.93 14.48 -27.34
N ASP A 14 -7.57 15.72 -27.04
CA ASP A 14 -7.30 16.73 -28.06
C ASP A 14 -6.24 16.22 -29.08
N PRO A 15 -6.45 16.36 -30.40
CA PRO A 15 -5.52 15.84 -31.40
C PRO A 15 -4.08 16.38 -31.27
N ALA A 16 -3.90 17.65 -30.88
CA ALA A 16 -2.58 18.23 -30.69
C ALA A 16 -1.89 17.63 -29.45
N VAL A 17 -2.64 17.37 -28.38
CA VAL A 17 -2.12 16.68 -27.20
C VAL A 17 -1.75 15.23 -27.53
N LYS A 18 -2.58 14.52 -28.30
CA LYS A 18 -2.27 13.15 -28.77
C LYS A 18 -0.99 13.12 -29.60
N ALA A 19 -0.80 14.08 -30.49
CA ALA A 19 0.44 14.19 -31.29
C ALA A 19 1.68 14.35 -30.40
N MET A 20 1.60 15.21 -29.38
CA MET A 20 2.69 15.39 -28.41
C MET A 20 2.94 14.15 -27.56
N PHE A 21 1.88 13.45 -27.13
CA PHE A 21 1.99 12.19 -26.42
C PHE A 21 2.70 11.13 -27.27
N THR A 22 2.25 10.92 -28.51
CA THR A 22 2.87 9.96 -29.46
C THR A 22 4.35 10.29 -29.72
N LYS A 23 4.67 11.58 -29.91
CA LYS A 23 6.06 12.05 -30.06
C LYS A 23 6.92 11.73 -28.84
N ALA A 24 6.38 11.92 -27.63
CA ALA A 24 7.10 11.68 -26.39
C ALA A 24 7.38 10.18 -26.16
N ILE A 25 6.43 9.30 -26.48
CA ILE A 25 6.59 7.86 -26.27
C ILE A 25 7.44 7.19 -27.35
N SER A 26 7.41 7.65 -28.60
CA SER A 26 8.18 7.04 -29.70
C SER A 26 9.69 7.23 -29.53
N ALA A 27 10.12 8.28 -28.83
CA ALA A 27 11.52 8.48 -28.45
C ALA A 27 12.09 7.36 -27.55
N LYS A 28 11.21 6.55 -26.94
CA LYS A 28 11.59 5.42 -26.06
C LYS A 28 11.57 4.06 -26.77
N LEU A 29 11.48 4.05 -28.12
CA LEU A 29 11.26 2.85 -28.93
C LEU A 29 9.92 2.18 -28.59
N CYS A 30 9.95 1.05 -27.91
CA CYS A 30 8.79 0.32 -27.41
C CYS A 30 9.08 -0.28 -26.03
N SER A 31 8.02 -0.70 -25.32
CA SER A 31 8.18 -1.45 -24.07
C SER A 31 8.72 -2.86 -24.35
N ALA A 32 9.38 -3.47 -23.36
CA ALA A 32 9.89 -4.83 -23.48
C ALA A 32 8.76 -5.80 -23.88
N VAL A 33 9.00 -6.62 -24.92
CA VAL A 33 8.01 -7.55 -25.48
C VAL A 33 7.50 -8.57 -24.46
N THR A 34 8.32 -8.94 -23.47
CA THR A 34 7.91 -9.80 -22.36
C THR A 34 6.87 -9.14 -21.46
N GLY A 35 6.98 -7.81 -21.25
CA GLY A 35 5.97 -7.02 -20.55
C GLY A 35 4.68 -6.89 -21.35
N GLN A 36 4.78 -6.76 -22.67
CA GLN A 36 3.62 -6.75 -23.58
C GLN A 36 2.89 -8.10 -23.57
N ALA A 37 3.62 -9.21 -23.73
CA ALA A 37 3.07 -10.56 -23.69
C ALA A 37 2.43 -10.90 -22.33
N ALA A 38 3.08 -10.52 -21.23
CA ALA A 38 2.48 -10.67 -19.90
C ALA A 38 1.16 -9.89 -19.78
N MET A 39 1.06 -8.75 -20.47
CA MET A 39 -0.14 -7.94 -20.46
C MET A 39 -1.28 -8.56 -21.27
N ASP A 40 -0.94 -9.13 -22.44
CA ASP A 40 -1.86 -9.91 -23.27
C ASP A 40 -2.49 -11.09 -22.51
N VAL A 41 -1.68 -11.83 -21.74
CA VAL A 41 -2.18 -12.94 -20.90
C VAL A 41 -3.15 -12.46 -19.82
N VAL A 42 -2.89 -11.32 -19.17
CA VAL A 42 -3.74 -10.80 -18.09
C VAL A 42 -5.08 -10.29 -18.60
N VAL A 43 -5.12 -9.67 -19.80
CA VAL A 43 -6.37 -9.15 -20.38
C VAL A 43 -7.18 -10.22 -21.11
N ASN A 44 -6.59 -11.37 -21.40
CA ASN A 44 -7.24 -12.52 -22.03
C ASN A 44 -7.28 -13.75 -21.09
N PRO A 45 -8.01 -13.71 -19.96
CA PRO A 45 -8.13 -14.85 -19.07
C PRO A 45 -8.94 -15.98 -19.72
N PRO A 46 -8.83 -17.23 -19.21
CA PRO A 46 -9.66 -18.33 -19.66
C PRO A 46 -11.16 -18.00 -19.61
N LYS A 47 -11.93 -18.52 -20.56
CA LYS A 47 -13.38 -18.30 -20.72
C LYS A 47 -14.19 -19.53 -20.30
N PRO A 48 -15.48 -19.36 -19.91
CA PRO A 48 -16.36 -20.50 -19.62
C PRO A 48 -16.35 -21.54 -20.75
N GLY A 49 -16.13 -22.80 -20.39
CA GLY A 49 -16.00 -23.92 -21.34
C GLY A 49 -14.56 -24.25 -21.75
N GLU A 50 -13.57 -23.40 -21.44
CA GLU A 50 -12.16 -23.72 -21.67
C GLU A 50 -11.58 -24.61 -20.56
N PRO A 51 -10.59 -25.48 -20.86
CA PRO A 51 -10.11 -26.50 -19.92
C PRO A 51 -9.61 -25.97 -18.56
N SER A 52 -9.05 -24.77 -18.52
CA SER A 52 -8.47 -24.17 -17.31
C SER A 52 -9.38 -23.18 -16.59
N PHE A 53 -10.59 -22.91 -17.12
CA PHE A 53 -11.47 -21.86 -16.60
C PHE A 53 -11.85 -22.05 -15.12
N GLU A 54 -12.35 -23.24 -14.77
CA GLU A 54 -12.79 -23.51 -13.39
C GLU A 54 -11.63 -23.41 -12.39
N LEU A 55 -10.45 -23.93 -12.76
CA LEU A 55 -9.26 -23.83 -11.92
C LEU A 55 -8.81 -22.38 -11.76
N PHE A 56 -8.74 -21.61 -12.85
CA PHE A 56 -8.36 -20.20 -12.82
C PHE A 56 -9.33 -19.38 -11.95
N LYS A 57 -10.64 -19.58 -12.14
CA LYS A 57 -11.68 -18.90 -11.37
C LYS A 57 -11.57 -19.24 -9.88
N HIS A 58 -11.42 -20.51 -9.53
CA HIS A 58 -11.25 -20.93 -8.14
C HIS A 58 -10.02 -20.27 -7.50
N GLN A 59 -8.86 -20.32 -8.15
CA GLN A 59 -7.63 -19.69 -7.64
C GLN A 59 -7.77 -18.18 -7.46
N LYS A 60 -8.37 -17.50 -8.45
CA LYS A 60 -8.63 -16.05 -8.38
C LYS A 60 -9.55 -15.71 -7.21
N ASP A 61 -10.68 -16.41 -7.09
CA ASP A 61 -11.67 -16.17 -6.05
C ASP A 61 -11.07 -16.42 -4.66
N THR A 62 -10.27 -17.49 -4.49
CA THR A 62 -9.54 -17.78 -3.25
C THR A 62 -8.56 -16.67 -2.88
N VAL A 63 -7.72 -16.23 -3.81
CA VAL A 63 -6.72 -15.17 -3.55
C VAL A 63 -7.40 -13.86 -3.19
N LEU A 64 -8.46 -13.48 -3.90
CA LEU A 64 -9.23 -12.26 -3.59
C LEU A 64 -9.93 -12.35 -2.23
N GLY A 65 -10.49 -13.52 -1.88
CA GLY A 65 -11.08 -13.77 -0.56
C GLY A 65 -10.06 -13.60 0.57
N GLN A 66 -8.87 -14.18 0.43
CA GLN A 66 -7.79 -14.03 1.40
C GLN A 66 -7.31 -12.57 1.54
N LEU A 67 -7.25 -11.82 0.44
CA LEU A 67 -6.89 -10.40 0.50
C LEU A 67 -7.96 -9.57 1.21
N ALA A 68 -9.25 -9.84 0.95
CA ALA A 68 -10.35 -9.18 1.64
C ALA A 68 -10.32 -9.46 3.15
N GLU A 69 -10.09 -10.71 3.55
CA GLU A 69 -9.96 -11.09 4.95
C GLU A 69 -8.78 -10.37 5.63
N LYS A 70 -7.60 -10.39 5.01
CA LYS A 70 -6.41 -9.68 5.53
C LYS A 70 -6.62 -8.17 5.61
N GLY A 71 -7.33 -7.59 4.65
CA GLY A 71 -7.76 -6.19 4.67
C GLY A 71 -8.59 -5.88 5.91
N ARG A 72 -9.66 -6.67 6.15
CA ARG A 72 -10.52 -6.53 7.32
C ARG A 72 -9.75 -6.69 8.63
N MET A 73 -8.96 -7.76 8.77
CA MET A 73 -8.15 -8.01 9.97
C MET A 73 -7.20 -6.85 10.29
N THR A 74 -6.55 -6.31 9.26
CA THR A 74 -5.63 -5.16 9.41
C THR A 74 -6.38 -3.91 9.89
N THR A 75 -7.54 -3.60 9.29
CA THR A 75 -8.40 -2.48 9.71
C THR A 75 -8.86 -2.65 11.16
N ASP A 76 -9.44 -3.80 11.50
CA ASP A 76 -10.01 -4.07 12.83
C ASP A 76 -8.93 -3.96 13.92
N MET A 77 -7.73 -4.48 13.63
CA MET A 77 -6.62 -4.43 14.58
C MET A 77 -6.08 -3.02 14.77
N PHE A 78 -5.84 -2.25 13.71
CA PHE A 78 -5.37 -0.87 13.92
C PHE A 78 -6.40 -0.02 14.66
N ASN A 79 -7.70 -0.25 14.42
CA ASN A 79 -8.77 0.42 15.15
C ASN A 79 -8.91 -0.03 16.61
N SER A 80 -8.34 -1.15 17.01
CA SER A 80 -8.31 -1.57 18.41
C SER A 80 -7.19 -0.91 19.23
N ILE A 81 -6.21 -0.29 18.56
CA ILE A 81 -5.08 0.38 19.19
C ILE A 81 -5.45 1.84 19.49
N LYS A 82 -5.41 2.22 20.77
CA LYS A 82 -5.69 3.60 21.21
C LYS A 82 -4.75 4.59 20.52
N GLY A 83 -5.30 5.65 19.93
CA GLY A 83 -4.51 6.67 19.23
C GLY A 83 -4.23 6.32 17.76
N ILE A 84 -4.83 5.25 17.24
CA ILE A 84 -4.80 4.90 15.82
C ILE A 84 -6.23 4.77 15.31
N SER A 85 -6.43 5.28 14.08
CA SER A 85 -7.65 5.04 13.33
C SER A 85 -7.30 4.61 11.90
N CYS A 86 -8.01 3.61 11.39
CA CYS A 86 -7.77 3.05 10.07
C CYS A 86 -9.10 2.93 9.32
N ASN A 87 -9.15 3.53 8.13
CA ASN A 87 -10.27 3.32 7.23
C ASN A 87 -10.33 1.85 6.76
N PRO A 88 -11.53 1.34 6.40
CA PRO A 88 -11.66 0.01 5.82
C PRO A 88 -10.83 -0.14 4.53
N VAL A 89 -10.04 -1.21 4.46
CA VAL A 89 -9.32 -1.58 3.24
C VAL A 89 -10.30 -2.24 2.27
N GLN A 90 -10.87 -1.46 1.36
CA GLN A 90 -11.86 -1.93 0.38
C GLN A 90 -11.23 -2.54 -0.88
N GLY A 91 -9.93 -2.30 -1.13
CA GLY A 91 -9.24 -2.75 -2.33
C GLY A 91 -7.76 -2.40 -2.32
N ALA A 92 -7.09 -2.67 -3.43
CA ALA A 92 -5.63 -2.61 -3.54
C ALA A 92 -4.94 -3.52 -2.51
N MET A 93 -3.79 -3.11 -1.99
CA MET A 93 -2.93 -3.93 -1.11
C MET A 93 -2.42 -3.17 0.12
N TYR A 94 -3.01 -2.02 0.45
CA TYR A 94 -2.46 -1.11 1.45
C TYR A 94 -3.52 -0.62 2.43
N ALA A 95 -3.12 -0.52 3.69
CA ALA A 95 -3.80 0.27 4.70
C ALA A 95 -3.06 1.61 4.88
N PHE A 96 -3.79 2.65 5.28
CA PHE A 96 -3.23 3.97 5.56
C PHE A 96 -3.73 4.51 6.91
N PRO A 97 -3.32 3.91 8.05
CA PRO A 97 -3.80 4.31 9.35
C PRO A 97 -3.30 5.71 9.71
N ARG A 98 -4.16 6.48 10.36
CA ARG A 98 -3.84 7.73 11.04
C ARG A 98 -3.36 7.45 12.45
N ILE A 99 -2.31 8.14 12.87
CA ILE A 99 -1.77 8.11 14.23
C ILE A 99 -1.97 9.48 14.88
N ASP A 100 -2.48 9.50 16.11
CA ASP A 100 -2.47 10.67 16.96
C ASP A 100 -1.12 10.76 17.70
N ILE A 101 -0.18 11.51 17.12
CA ILE A 101 1.18 11.65 17.65
C ILE A 101 1.21 12.73 18.76
N PRO A 102 1.71 12.42 19.97
CA PRO A 102 1.80 13.38 21.07
C PRO A 102 2.65 14.61 20.76
N LYS A 103 2.33 15.75 21.38
CA LYS A 103 3.05 17.02 21.18
C LYS A 103 4.56 16.93 21.47
N LYS A 104 4.98 16.15 22.49
CA LYS A 104 6.40 15.96 22.79
C LYS A 104 7.11 15.19 21.66
N ALA A 105 6.47 14.17 21.10
CA ALA A 105 7.01 13.45 19.94
C ALA A 105 7.09 14.35 18.70
N ILE A 106 6.11 15.23 18.48
CA ILE A 106 6.16 16.23 17.39
C ILE A 106 7.35 17.19 17.59
N ALA A 107 7.57 17.67 18.81
CA ALA A 107 8.70 18.55 19.13
C ALA A 107 10.05 17.83 18.95
N GLU A 108 10.15 16.57 19.37
CA GLU A 108 11.35 15.74 19.20
C GLU A 108 11.62 15.44 17.71
N ALA A 109 10.57 15.16 16.93
CA ALA A 109 10.71 15.01 15.48
C ALA A 109 11.26 16.30 14.86
N LYS A 110 10.72 17.46 15.27
CA LYS A 110 11.18 18.78 14.80
C LYS A 110 12.63 19.07 15.19
N SER A 111 13.07 18.72 16.41
CA SER A 111 14.46 18.92 16.83
C SER A 111 15.45 18.09 16.01
N LYS A 112 14.99 16.94 15.50
CA LYS A 112 15.74 16.07 14.58
C LYS A 112 15.59 16.43 13.09
N GLY A 113 14.83 17.48 12.77
CA GLY A 113 14.55 17.86 11.37
C GLY A 113 13.69 16.84 10.61
N LEU A 114 12.88 16.06 11.31
CA LEU A 114 12.01 15.02 10.75
C LEU A 114 10.54 15.43 10.79
N ALA A 115 9.76 14.96 9.82
CA ALA A 115 8.31 14.95 9.94
C ALA A 115 7.88 14.02 11.11
N PRO A 116 6.84 14.36 11.89
CA PRO A 116 6.39 13.54 13.01
C PRO A 116 6.09 12.07 12.68
N ASP A 117 5.48 11.80 11.53
CA ASP A 117 5.24 10.42 11.08
C ASP A 117 6.51 9.69 10.66
N ALA A 118 7.47 10.38 10.02
CA ALA A 118 8.78 9.81 9.70
C ALA A 118 9.53 9.42 10.98
N PHE A 119 9.51 10.29 11.99
CA PHE A 119 10.08 10.00 13.31
C PHE A 119 9.43 8.77 13.97
N TYR A 120 8.09 8.67 13.92
CA TYR A 120 7.37 7.49 14.41
C TYR A 120 7.77 6.22 13.64
N CYS A 121 7.82 6.28 12.31
CA CYS A 121 8.14 5.13 11.45
C CYS A 121 9.59 4.66 11.64
N TYR A 122 10.55 5.57 11.81
CA TYR A 122 11.93 5.20 12.12
C TYR A 122 12.05 4.58 13.51
N SER A 123 11.38 5.15 14.51
CA SER A 123 11.35 4.57 15.86
C SER A 123 10.78 3.15 15.84
N LEU A 124 9.70 2.93 15.08
CA LEU A 124 9.10 1.60 14.89
C LEU A 124 10.10 0.65 14.24
N LEU A 125 10.78 1.08 13.17
CA LEU A 125 11.76 0.27 12.46
C LEU A 125 12.94 -0.11 13.37
N GLU A 126 13.47 0.83 14.13
CA GLU A 126 14.62 0.59 15.02
C GLU A 126 14.28 -0.38 16.16
N GLU A 127 13.09 -0.29 16.76
CA GLU A 127 12.70 -1.17 17.88
C GLU A 127 12.18 -2.54 17.43
N THR A 128 11.51 -2.60 16.28
CA THR A 128 10.76 -3.80 15.85
C THR A 128 11.23 -4.40 14.52
N GLY A 129 12.06 -3.71 13.75
CA GLY A 129 12.37 -4.13 12.37
C GLY A 129 11.18 -4.03 11.40
N ILE A 130 10.02 -3.53 11.84
CA ILE A 130 8.85 -3.33 10.97
C ILE A 130 9.06 -2.07 10.15
N CYS A 131 9.26 -2.23 8.85
CA CYS A 131 9.44 -1.12 7.91
C CYS A 131 8.09 -0.72 7.28
N VAL A 132 7.61 0.47 7.63
CA VAL A 132 6.44 1.12 7.01
C VAL A 132 6.85 2.44 6.38
N VAL A 133 6.01 2.96 5.48
CA VAL A 133 6.32 4.24 4.80
C VAL A 133 5.56 5.38 5.47
N PRO A 134 6.22 6.48 5.88
CA PRO A 134 5.54 7.60 6.52
C PRO A 134 4.60 8.34 5.57
N GLY A 135 3.50 8.87 6.12
CA GLY A 135 2.46 9.59 5.40
C GLY A 135 2.95 10.85 4.69
N SER A 136 3.97 11.50 5.24
CA SER A 136 4.64 12.68 4.68
C SER A 136 5.20 12.46 3.28
N GLY A 137 5.52 11.22 2.88
CA GLY A 137 5.93 10.89 1.51
C GLY A 137 4.79 10.85 0.49
N PHE A 138 3.52 10.84 0.93
CA PHE A 138 2.33 10.73 0.07
C PHE A 138 1.54 12.04 -0.04
N GLY A 139 1.88 13.03 0.79
CA GLY A 139 1.00 14.16 1.05
C GLY A 139 -0.17 13.75 1.97
N GLN A 140 -0.52 14.63 2.90
CA GLN A 140 -1.61 14.41 3.84
C GLN A 140 -2.13 15.76 4.36
N LYS A 141 -3.31 15.76 4.99
CA LYS A 141 -3.87 16.96 5.60
C LYS A 141 -2.94 17.50 6.68
N GLU A 142 -2.75 18.81 6.72
CA GLU A 142 -1.95 19.46 7.76
C GLU A 142 -2.48 19.10 9.16
N GLY A 143 -1.55 18.84 10.09
CA GLY A 143 -1.87 18.43 11.46
C GLY A 143 -2.33 16.98 11.60
N THR A 144 -2.29 16.17 10.54
CA THR A 144 -2.57 14.73 10.57
C THR A 144 -1.33 13.93 10.19
N TRP A 145 -1.19 12.74 10.76
CA TRP A 145 -0.01 11.90 10.60
C TRP A 145 -0.45 10.48 10.27
N HIS A 146 0.17 9.88 9.27
CA HIS A 146 -0.20 8.55 8.80
C HIS A 146 1.04 7.72 8.51
N PHE A 147 0.82 6.43 8.24
CA PHE A 147 1.80 5.57 7.59
C PHE A 147 1.08 4.63 6.64
N ARG A 148 1.80 4.14 5.63
CA ARG A 148 1.31 3.08 4.74
C ARG A 148 1.93 1.75 5.14
N THR A 149 1.08 0.75 5.33
CA THR A 149 1.48 -0.66 5.50
C THR A 149 0.78 -1.56 4.49
N THR A 150 1.24 -2.79 4.36
CA THR A 150 0.80 -3.77 3.36
C THR A 150 -0.01 -4.92 3.99
N ILE A 151 -1.01 -5.43 3.25
CA ILE A 151 -1.78 -6.62 3.64
C ILE A 151 -1.24 -7.91 2.98
N LEU A 152 -0.06 -7.83 2.37
CA LEU A 152 0.56 -8.94 1.66
C LEU A 152 1.06 -10.10 2.55
N PRO A 153 1.57 -9.89 3.79
CA PRO A 153 2.04 -11.00 4.62
C PRO A 153 0.96 -12.08 4.84
N PRO A 154 1.35 -13.33 5.10
CA PRO A 154 0.43 -14.38 5.52
C PRO A 154 -0.33 -13.98 6.80
N VAL A 155 -1.53 -14.53 6.99
CA VAL A 155 -2.43 -14.19 8.11
C VAL A 155 -1.73 -14.39 9.46
N GLU A 156 -0.96 -15.45 9.60
CA GLU A 156 -0.24 -15.80 10.83
C GLU A 156 0.83 -14.75 11.16
N LYS A 157 1.48 -14.22 10.12
CA LYS A 157 2.52 -13.18 10.25
C LYS A 157 1.94 -11.79 10.46
N ILE A 158 0.73 -11.54 9.97
CA ILE A 158 0.00 -10.30 10.26
C ILE A 158 -0.26 -10.18 11.77
N GLY A 159 -0.70 -11.26 12.43
CA GLY A 159 -0.90 -11.27 13.88
C GLY A 159 0.38 -10.96 14.66
N GLU A 160 1.50 -11.62 14.32
CA GLU A 160 2.80 -11.39 14.97
C GLU A 160 3.29 -9.94 14.79
N MET A 161 3.22 -9.42 13.55
CA MET A 161 3.61 -8.05 13.23
C MET A 161 2.79 -7.05 14.05
N LEU A 162 1.49 -7.26 14.16
CA LEU A 162 0.58 -6.33 14.81
C LEU A 162 0.72 -6.34 16.34
N ASN A 163 1.03 -7.48 16.96
CA ASN A 163 1.38 -7.53 18.39
C ASN A 163 2.62 -6.69 18.69
N ARG A 164 3.70 -6.89 17.91
CA ARG A 164 4.96 -6.13 18.06
C ARG A 164 4.74 -4.64 17.82
N PHE A 165 3.88 -4.30 16.85
CA PHE A 165 3.50 -2.92 16.59
C PHE A 165 2.73 -2.32 17.78
N GLY A 166 1.77 -3.04 18.36
CA GLY A 166 1.00 -2.60 19.51
C GLY A 166 1.87 -2.32 20.73
N ASP A 167 2.80 -3.23 21.04
CA ASP A 167 3.78 -3.07 22.13
C ASP A 167 4.65 -1.83 21.93
N PHE A 168 5.18 -1.64 20.72
CA PHE A 168 5.92 -0.44 20.35
C PHE A 168 5.06 0.82 20.53
N HIS A 169 3.83 0.81 20.03
CA HIS A 169 2.94 1.97 20.07
C HIS A 169 2.66 2.41 21.52
N ILE A 170 2.39 1.46 22.42
CA ILE A 170 2.16 1.73 23.84
C ILE A 170 3.41 2.35 24.47
N LYS A 171 4.60 1.78 24.23
CA LYS A 171 5.87 2.34 24.76
C LYS A 171 6.14 3.74 24.20
N PHE A 172 5.90 3.95 22.91
CA PHE A 172 6.04 5.25 22.26
C PHE A 172 5.12 6.29 22.91
N LEU A 173 3.85 5.95 23.12
CA LEU A 173 2.91 6.82 23.82
C LEU A 173 3.36 7.10 25.26
N ASN A 174 3.79 6.09 26.02
CA ASN A 174 4.27 6.29 27.39
C ASN A 174 5.50 7.22 27.47
N LYS A 175 6.37 7.17 26.47
CA LYS A 175 7.57 8.02 26.40
C LYS A 175 7.25 9.49 26.07
N TYR A 176 6.25 9.73 25.23
CA TYR A 176 6.00 11.06 24.65
C TYR A 176 4.66 11.70 25.01
N SER A 177 3.78 11.00 25.74
CA SER A 177 2.53 11.58 26.25
C SER A 177 2.75 12.50 27.45
#